data_AF-A0A0Q0CXB1-F1
#
_entry.id   AF-A0A0Q0CXB1-F1
#
_cell.length_a   1.000
_cell.length_b   1.000
_cell.length_c   1.000
_cell.angle_alpha   90.00
_cell.angle_beta   90.00
_cell.angle_gamma   90.00
#
_symmetry.space_group_name_H-M   'P 1'
#
loop_
_entity.id
_entity.type
_entity.pdbx_description
1 polymer ?
#
loop_
_entity_poly.entity_id
_entity_poly.type
_entity_poly.pdbx_seq_one_letter_code
_entity_poly.pdbx_strand_id
1 'polypeptide(L)'
;MTVTFAEFALIFVDFWFQLARWVDSTILDALYGNGLGSDVPHSNFDPVFGASNGQGDLLLDFVMGTMFIVLPGFWITSLSWAGLRLGNIMQGLADGTAEAKKAGARGGAEVEKRLKAKG
;
A
#
# COMPACT_ATOMS: atom_id res chain seq x y z
N MET A 1 -12.01 -11.26 -14.21
CA MET A 1 -10.79 -11.15 -13.39
C MET A 1 -10.18 -9.76 -13.48
N THR A 2 -9.83 -9.24 -14.66
CA THR A 2 -9.21 -7.89 -14.75
C THR A 2 -10.11 -6.75 -14.27
N VAL A 3 -11.41 -6.76 -14.61
CA VAL A 3 -12.36 -5.71 -14.20
C VAL A 3 -12.56 -5.67 -12.69
N THR A 4 -12.69 -6.83 -12.03
CA THR A 4 -12.87 -6.93 -10.58
C THR A 4 -11.62 -6.45 -9.81
N PHE A 5 -10.42 -6.71 -10.34
CA PHE A 5 -9.18 -6.18 -9.75
C PHE A 5 -9.05 -4.66 -9.96
N ALA A 6 -9.46 -4.15 -11.12
CA ALA A 6 -9.48 -2.71 -11.37
C ALA A 6 -10.48 -1.98 -10.45
N GLU A 7 -11.67 -2.55 -10.25
CA GLU A 7 -12.69 -2.00 -9.35
C GLU A 7 -12.21 -2.00 -7.89
N PHE A 8 -11.62 -3.11 -7.42
CA PHE A 8 -10.97 -3.16 -6.11
C PHE A 8 -9.92 -2.06 -5.96
N ALA A 9 -9.05 -1.88 -6.96
CA ALA A 9 -8.02 -0.87 -6.92
C ALA A 9 -8.60 0.56 -6.84
N LEU A 10 -9.65 0.86 -7.61
CA LEU A 10 -10.29 2.17 -7.59
C LEU A 10 -10.95 2.48 -6.23
N ILE A 11 -11.66 1.51 -5.64
CA ILE A 11 -12.28 1.67 -4.32
C ILE A 11 -11.21 1.90 -3.24
N PHE A 12 -10.11 1.15 -3.31
CA PHE A 12 -9.07 1.24 -2.28
C PHE A 12 -8.22 2.50 -2.41
N VAL A 13 -7.96 2.97 -3.63
CA VAL A 13 -7.33 4.28 -3.86
C VAL A 13 -8.21 5.41 -3.32
N ASP A 14 -9.52 5.33 -3.51
CA ASP A 14 -10.46 6.31 -2.97
C ASP A 14 -10.47 6.33 -1.43
N PHE A 15 -10.37 5.15 -0.79
CA PHE A 15 -10.18 5.06 0.66
C PHE A 15 -8.97 5.89 1.15
N TRP A 16 -7.83 5.84 0.47
CA TRP A 16 -6.64 6.61 0.88
C TRP A 16 -6.85 8.12 0.77
N PHE A 17 -7.60 8.58 -0.24
CA PHE A 17 -7.95 9.99 -0.36
C PHE A 17 -8.93 10.45 0.70
N GLN A 18 -9.88 9.59 1.09
CA GLN A 18 -10.77 9.88 2.21
C GLN A 18 -10.02 9.89 3.53
N LEU A 19 -9.08 8.97 3.74
CA LEU A 19 -8.20 8.97 4.90
C LEU A 19 -7.35 10.24 4.96
N ALA A 20 -6.75 10.67 3.84
CA ALA A 20 -5.99 11.92 3.79
C ALA A 20 -6.82 13.14 4.23
N ARG A 21 -8.07 13.26 3.73
CA ARG A 21 -9.00 14.33 4.16
C ARG A 21 -9.45 14.19 5.60
N TRP A 22 -9.62 12.98 6.10
CA TRP A 22 -9.98 12.77 7.50
C TRP A 22 -8.83 13.17 8.42
N VAL A 23 -7.59 12.83 8.05
CA VAL A 23 -6.42 13.23 8.83
C VAL A 23 -6.27 14.76 8.82
N ASP A 24 -6.48 15.42 7.68
CA ASP A 24 -6.54 16.90 7.58
C ASP A 24 -7.49 17.52 8.60
N SER A 25 -8.78 17.13 8.54
CA SER A 25 -9.80 17.72 9.41
C SER A 25 -9.58 17.36 10.89
N THR A 26 -9.11 16.15 11.18
CA THR A 26 -8.94 15.68 12.57
C THR A 26 -7.67 16.20 13.21
N ILE A 27 -6.55 16.27 12.48
CA ILE A 27 -5.29 16.80 13.00
C ILE A 27 -5.39 18.30 13.20
N LEU A 28 -5.98 19.05 12.28
CA LEU A 28 -6.16 20.50 12.45
C LEU A 28 -7.08 20.79 13.64
N ASP A 29 -8.16 20.03 13.81
CA ASP A 29 -9.06 20.15 14.97
C ASP A 29 -8.37 19.78 16.30
N ALA A 30 -7.47 18.78 16.27
CA ALA A 30 -6.69 18.38 17.46
C ALA A 30 -5.54 19.33 17.79
N LEU A 31 -4.91 19.97 16.79
CA LEU A 31 -3.78 20.88 16.97
C LEU A 31 -4.21 22.32 17.28
N TYR A 32 -5.32 22.78 16.71
CA TYR A 32 -5.82 24.14 16.92
C TYR A 32 -7.02 24.21 17.88
N GLY A 33 -7.56 23.05 18.29
CA GLY A 33 -8.72 22.97 19.18
C GLY A 33 -10.00 23.40 18.46
N ASN A 34 -11.12 22.83 18.90
CA ASN A 34 -12.45 23.08 18.37
C ASN A 34 -12.70 24.58 18.11
N GLY A 35 -12.71 25.01 16.84
CA GLY A 35 -13.30 26.30 16.46
C GLY A 35 -12.50 27.21 15.53
N LEU A 36 -12.91 27.20 14.26
CA LEU A 36 -13.22 28.44 13.52
C LEU A 36 -14.54 29.07 14.03
N GLY A 37 -14.88 28.97 15.33
CA GLY A 37 -16.22 29.37 15.80
C GLY A 37 -16.64 29.26 17.29
N SER A 38 -15.82 28.84 18.26
CA SER A 38 -16.22 28.95 19.68
C SER A 38 -15.00 29.10 20.60
N ASP A 39 -14.90 30.26 21.25
CA ASP A 39 -14.12 30.51 22.47
C ASP A 39 -12.59 30.41 22.40
N VAL A 40 -11.98 31.23 21.55
CA VAL A 40 -10.59 31.68 21.77
C VAL A 40 -10.58 33.20 22.02
N PRO A 41 -10.17 33.69 23.21
CA PRO A 41 -10.04 35.11 23.48
C PRO A 41 -8.73 35.64 22.86
N HIS A 42 -8.64 35.61 21.54
CA HIS A 42 -7.54 36.24 20.81
C HIS A 42 -7.98 37.61 20.29
N SER A 43 -8.07 38.58 21.20
CA SER A 43 -7.80 39.97 20.82
C SER A 43 -6.30 40.12 20.59
N ASN A 44 -5.82 39.78 19.40
CA ASN A 44 -4.50 40.18 18.94
C ASN A 44 -4.61 40.58 17.47
N PHE A 45 -5.06 41.81 17.23
CA PHE A 45 -4.71 42.56 16.03
C PHE A 45 -3.22 42.88 16.09
N ASP A 46 -2.38 41.88 15.79
CA ASP A 46 -0.95 42.07 15.60
C ASP A 46 -0.55 41.55 14.21
N PRO A 47 -0.29 42.46 13.25
CA PRO A 47 0.05 42.13 11.86
C PRO A 47 1.40 41.38 11.70
N VAL A 48 2.13 41.12 12.79
CA VAL A 48 3.43 40.41 12.78
C VAL A 48 3.29 38.89 13.04
N PHE A 49 2.17 38.40 13.57
CA PHE A 49 1.98 36.95 13.80
C PHE A 49 1.92 36.13 12.49
N GLY A 50 1.38 36.70 11.41
CA GLY A 50 1.38 36.07 10.07
C GLY A 50 2.78 35.95 9.44
N ALA A 51 3.73 36.80 9.81
CA ALA A 51 5.11 36.72 9.34
C ALA A 51 5.97 35.71 10.12
N SER A 52 5.64 35.46 11.41
CA SER A 52 6.37 34.52 12.27
C SER A 52 5.99 33.06 12.04
N ASN A 53 4.75 32.79 11.64
CA ASN A 53 4.22 31.43 11.44
C ASN A 53 4.13 31.03 9.96
N GLY A 54 4.52 31.91 9.01
CA GLY A 54 4.44 31.60 7.58
C GLY A 54 5.21 30.34 7.16
N GLN A 55 6.34 30.02 7.82
CA GLN A 55 7.03 28.75 7.58
C GLN A 55 6.26 27.53 8.12
N GLY A 56 5.58 27.67 9.26
CA GLY A 56 4.78 26.59 9.85
C GLY A 56 3.51 26.32 9.05
N ASP A 57 2.88 27.38 8.55
CA ASP A 57 1.70 27.32 7.70
C ASP A 57 2.03 26.69 6.33
N LEU A 58 3.12 27.15 5.69
CA LEU A 58 3.64 26.54 4.45
C LEU A 58 4.05 25.07 4.65
N LEU A 59 4.59 24.72 5.82
CA LEU A 59 4.94 23.34 6.14
C LEU A 59 3.69 22.47 6.30
N LEU A 60 2.64 22.97 6.96
CA LEU A 60 1.37 22.28 7.08
C LEU A 60 0.73 22.07 5.71
N ASP A 61 0.64 23.11 4.88
CA ASP A 61 0.12 22.98 3.51
C ASP A 61 0.90 21.96 2.67
N PHE A 62 2.23 21.94 2.82
CA PHE A 62 3.07 20.94 2.17
C PHE A 62 2.77 19.52 2.67
N VAL A 63 2.73 19.33 3.99
CA VAL A 63 2.39 18.03 4.59
C VAL A 63 1.01 17.60 4.11
N MET A 64 0.02 18.50 4.13
CA MET A 64 -1.33 18.20 3.71
C MET A 64 -1.42 17.76 2.24
N GLY A 65 -0.74 18.48 1.36
CA GLY A 65 -0.65 18.09 -0.06
C GLY A 65 0.08 16.75 -0.26
N THR A 66 1.16 16.50 0.47
CA THR A 66 1.95 15.25 0.31
C THR A 66 1.20 14.00 0.75
N MET A 67 0.25 14.09 1.70
CA MET A 67 -0.51 12.93 2.16
C MET A 67 -1.33 12.27 1.04
N PHE A 68 -1.79 13.05 0.07
CA PHE A 68 -2.49 12.54 -1.12
C PHE A 68 -1.60 11.75 -2.07
N ILE A 69 -0.27 11.85 -1.94
CA ILE A 69 0.70 11.10 -2.75
C ILE A 69 1.28 9.96 -1.93
N VAL A 70 1.69 10.23 -0.69
CA VAL A 70 2.37 9.26 0.18
C VAL A 70 1.45 8.12 0.58
N LEU A 71 0.20 8.39 0.96
CA LEU A 71 -0.72 7.34 1.43
C LEU A 71 -1.09 6.35 0.32
N PRO A 72 -1.56 6.79 -0.88
CA PRO A 72 -1.79 5.86 -1.98
C PRO A 72 -0.48 5.21 -2.46
N GLY A 73 0.62 5.96 -2.49
CA GLY A 73 1.93 5.46 -2.92
C GLY A 73 2.48 4.34 -2.03
N PHE A 74 2.32 4.49 -0.71
CA PHE A 74 2.65 3.46 0.26
C PHE A 74 1.89 2.16 -0.03
N TRP A 75 0.58 2.25 -0.24
CA TRP A 75 -0.24 1.09 -0.55
C TRP A 75 0.17 0.40 -1.85
N ILE A 76 0.32 1.15 -2.95
CA ILE A 76 0.74 0.59 -4.25
C ILE A 76 2.09 -0.12 -4.12
N THR A 77 3.03 0.50 -3.42
CA THR A 77 4.37 -0.06 -3.21
C THR A 77 4.30 -1.35 -2.37
N SER A 78 3.52 -1.36 -1.29
CA SER A 78 3.33 -2.55 -0.45
C SER A 78 2.72 -3.73 -1.23
N LEU A 79 1.70 -3.47 -2.06
CA LEU A 79 1.09 -4.48 -2.91
C LEU A 79 2.05 -5.00 -3.97
N SER A 80 2.83 -4.11 -4.58
CA SER A 80 3.86 -4.49 -5.55
C SER A 80 4.90 -5.42 -4.91
N TRP A 81 5.36 -5.07 -3.70
CA TRP A 81 6.29 -5.89 -2.94
C TRP A 81 5.71 -7.25 -2.55
N ALA A 82 4.46 -7.29 -2.06
CA ALA A 82 3.77 -8.53 -1.73
C ALA A 82 3.57 -9.41 -2.97
N GLY A 83 3.19 -8.81 -4.11
CA GLY A 83 3.02 -9.51 -5.39
C GLY A 83 4.31 -10.17 -5.87
N LEU A 84 5.44 -9.46 -5.80
CA LEU A 84 6.75 -10.02 -6.16
C LEU A 84 7.14 -11.21 -5.27
N ARG A 85 6.90 -11.11 -3.95
CA ARG A 85 7.19 -12.19 -3.00
C ARG A 85 6.32 -13.41 -3.24
N LEU A 86 5.02 -13.22 -3.43
CA LEU A 86 4.08 -14.31 -3.74
C LEU A 86 4.43 -14.98 -5.08
N GLY A 87 4.78 -14.19 -6.10
CA GLY A 87 5.22 -14.71 -7.39
C GLY A 87 6.46 -15.61 -7.27
N ASN A 88 7.46 -15.18 -6.51
CA ASN A 88 8.67 -15.99 -6.27
C ASN A 88 8.36 -17.30 -5.53
N ILE A 89 7.45 -17.29 -4.55
CA ILE A 89 7.04 -18.50 -3.84
C ILE A 89 6.30 -19.46 -4.78
N MET A 90 5.36 -18.95 -5.58
CA MET A 90 4.63 -19.78 -6.56
C MET A 90 5.56 -20.37 -7.61
N GLN A 91 6.53 -19.59 -8.10
CA GLN A 91 7.54 -20.07 -9.04
C GLN A 91 8.39 -21.19 -8.43
N GLY A 92 8.87 -21.01 -7.19
CA GLY A 92 9.61 -22.05 -6.48
C GLY A 92 8.80 -23.34 -6.27
N LEU A 93 7.50 -23.22 -6.00
CA LEU A 93 6.60 -24.39 -5.89
C LEU A 93 6.39 -25.07 -7.25
N ALA A 94 6.22 -24.30 -8.32
CA ALA A 94 6.09 -24.83 -9.68
C ALA A 94 7.36 -25.59 -10.10
N ASP A 95 8.54 -25.02 -9.81
CA ASP A 95 9.82 -25.66 -10.13
C ASP A 95 10.04 -26.93 -9.32
N GLY A 96 9.77 -26.91 -8.01
CA GLY A 96 9.89 -28.08 -7.14
C GLY A 96 8.94 -29.22 -7.54
N THR A 97 7.70 -28.90 -7.91
CA THR A 97 6.74 -29.90 -8.41
C THR A 97 7.11 -30.43 -9.79
N ALA A 98 7.69 -29.60 -10.66
CA ALA A 98 8.21 -30.05 -11.95
C ALA A 98 9.40 -31.00 -11.80
N GLU A 99 10.32 -30.74 -10.86
CA GLU A 99 11.42 -31.67 -10.55
C GLU A 99 10.89 -32.99 -9.97
N ALA A 100 9.96 -32.94 -9.02
CA ALA A 100 9.32 -34.14 -8.47
C ALA A 100 8.64 -34.99 -9.56
N LYS A 101 7.93 -34.34 -10.49
CA LYS A 101 7.30 -35.02 -11.64
C LYS A 101 8.34 -35.66 -12.56
N LYS A 102 9.45 -34.98 -12.86
CA LYS A 102 10.56 -35.54 -13.66
C LYS A 102 11.22 -36.73 -12.96
N ALA A 103 11.46 -36.64 -11.66
CA ALA A 103 12.02 -37.73 -10.85
C ALA A 103 11.10 -38.96 -10.85
N GLY A 104 9.80 -38.76 -10.64
CA GLY A 104 8.79 -39.82 -10.72
C GLY A 104 8.73 -40.48 -12.10
N ALA A 105 8.75 -39.69 -13.18
CA ALA A 105 8.76 -40.20 -14.55
C ALA A 105 10.01 -41.06 -14.85
N ARG A 106 11.21 -40.61 -14.40
CA ARG A 106 12.45 -41.39 -14.55
C ARG A 106 12.41 -42.69 -13.75
N GLY A 107 11.90 -42.64 -12.51
CA GLY A 107 11.73 -43.84 -11.67
C GLY A 107 10.78 -44.86 -12.31
N GLY A 108 9.63 -44.40 -12.80
CA GLY A 108 8.67 -45.24 -13.52
C GLY A 108 9.26 -45.88 -14.78
N ALA A 109 9.99 -45.10 -15.59
CA ALA A 109 10.64 -45.60 -16.79
C ALA A 109 11.73 -46.66 -16.48
N GLU A 110 12.51 -46.49 -15.41
CA GLU A 110 13.49 -47.49 -14.99
C GLU A 110 12.83 -48.79 -14.51
N VAL A 111 11.72 -48.69 -13.77
CA VAL A 111 10.93 -49.87 -13.37
C VAL A 111 10.36 -50.60 -14.58
N GLU A 112 9.78 -49.87 -15.54
CA GLU A 112 9.25 -50.45 -16.77
C GLU A 112 10.35 -51.14 -17.60
N LYS A 113 11.52 -50.51 -17.70
CA LYS A 113 12.69 -51.08 -18.38
C LYS A 113 13.15 -52.38 -17.72
N ARG A 114 13.17 -52.45 -16.39
CA ARG A 114 13.54 -53.67 -15.65
C ARG A 114 12.51 -54.79 -15.77
N LEU A 115 11.22 -54.46 -15.85
CA LEU A 115 10.15 -55.43 -16.11
C LEU A 115 10.29 -56.05 -17.50
N LYS A 116 10.55 -55.23 -18.53
CA LYS A 116 10.76 -55.70 -19.91
C LYS A 116 12.05 -56.50 -20.10
N ALA A 117 13.06 -56.28 -19.26
CA ALA A 117 14.32 -57.03 -19.33
C ALA A 117 14.27 -58.41 -18.63
N LYS A 118 13.22 -58.68 -17.86
CA LYS A 118 13.02 -59.96 -17.12
C LYS A 118 12.01 -60.91 -17.77
N GLY A 119 11.20 -60.43 -18.73
CA GLY A 119 10.29 -61.25 -19.53
C GLY A 119 10.88 -61.54 -20.90
#